data_AF-A0A1Q5LM83-F1
#
_entry.id   AF-A0A1Q5LM83-F1
#
_cell.length_a   1.000
_cell.length_b   1.000
_cell.length_c   1.000
_cell.angle_alpha   90.00
_cell.angle_beta   90.00
_cell.angle_gamma   90.00
#
_symmetry.space_group_name_H-M   'P 1'
#
loop_
_entity.id
_entity.type
_entity.pdbx_description
1 polymer ?
#
loop_
_entity_poly.entity_id
_entity_poly.type
_entity_poly.pdbx_seq_one_letter_code
_entity_poly.pdbx_strand_id
1 'polypeptide(L)'
;MTPLPATVPGIVRTRVRAALRRPDRASRTAPLTPEETEQRALLLRLMSLLLQYPDAGLAAARPVLTAAVGALPPSPAAGHLAEFTAWFTGQETDALERHYVEMFDLRRKSSLYLTYYLHGDTRRRGMALLTLAQRYRAAGWETDGGELPDHLPVVLEFAALTGPGRGEAPLRQHRRGIELIHRALTDAASPYLHVLAALIALLPPPTEADLRAVAELAAEGPPNEDVGIDPYGAHGAGEFAPPGSFVPPEQAPPTLAPPSAAHRQEDL
;
A
#
# COMPACT_ATOMS: atom_id res chain seq x y z
N MET A 1 -82.64 11.32 -29.80
CA MET A 1 -81.59 11.95 -28.98
C MET A 1 -80.24 11.59 -29.57
N THR A 2 -79.71 12.47 -30.41
CA THR A 2 -78.32 12.54 -30.93
C THR A 2 -77.42 13.20 -29.85
N PRO A 3 -76.07 13.10 -29.81
CA PRO A 3 -75.08 12.24 -30.48
C PRO A 3 -74.06 11.50 -29.55
N LEU A 4 -73.22 10.67 -30.20
CA LEU A 4 -71.78 10.24 -30.00
C LEU A 4 -70.89 10.99 -28.98
N PRO A 5 -69.63 10.55 -28.65
CA PRO A 5 -68.79 9.43 -29.17
C PRO A 5 -68.00 8.60 -28.12
N ALA A 6 -67.25 7.60 -28.63
CA ALA A 6 -66.15 6.90 -27.96
C ALA A 6 -64.95 7.83 -27.65
N THR A 7 -64.24 7.64 -26.53
CA THR A 7 -62.80 7.95 -26.39
C THR A 7 -62.21 7.29 -25.12
N VAL A 8 -61.09 6.60 -25.33
CA VAL A 8 -60.13 6.08 -24.35
C VAL A 8 -59.47 7.23 -23.57
N PRO A 9 -59.38 7.21 -22.23
CA PRO A 9 -58.46 8.09 -21.51
C PRO A 9 -57.06 7.46 -21.58
N GLY A 10 -55.98 8.09 -22.04
CA GLY A 10 -55.66 9.51 -22.16
C GLY A 10 -54.21 9.66 -21.70
N ILE A 11 -53.27 9.49 -22.64
CA ILE A 11 -51.84 9.60 -22.40
C ILE A 11 -51.46 11.11 -22.31
N VAL A 12 -50.81 11.49 -21.19
CA VAL A 12 -49.83 12.59 -21.03
C VAL A 12 -50.35 14.05 -20.87
N ARG A 13 -50.26 14.59 -19.63
CA ARG A 13 -49.46 15.78 -19.19
C ARG A 13 -50.14 16.53 -18.02
N THR A 14 -49.42 16.71 -16.89
CA THR A 14 -49.16 18.04 -16.27
C THR A 14 -47.98 17.93 -15.28
N ARG A 15 -47.09 18.92 -15.35
CA ARG A 15 -45.78 19.05 -14.71
C ARG A 15 -45.85 19.98 -13.47
N VAL A 16 -45.10 19.63 -12.40
CA VAL A 16 -44.12 20.51 -11.67
C VAL A 16 -44.71 21.70 -10.88
N ARG A 17 -44.56 21.85 -9.54
CA ARG A 17 -43.38 22.16 -8.67
C ARG A 17 -43.94 22.33 -7.22
N ALA A 18 -43.27 22.21 -6.07
CA ALA A 18 -41.87 22.36 -5.66
C ALA A 18 -41.73 21.69 -4.25
N ALA A 19 -40.69 20.90 -3.98
CA ALA A 19 -39.46 21.31 -3.26
C ALA A 19 -39.33 20.69 -1.86
N LEU A 20 -38.75 19.50 -1.81
CA LEU A 20 -37.61 19.27 -0.92
C LEU A 20 -36.48 18.71 -1.78
N ARG A 21 -35.55 19.59 -2.14
CA ARG A 21 -34.26 19.24 -2.73
C ARG A 21 -33.53 18.34 -1.73
N ARG A 22 -33.25 17.10 -2.11
CA ARG A 22 -32.03 16.41 -1.67
C ARG A 22 -31.06 16.41 -2.86
N PRO A 23 -29.95 17.16 -2.83
CA PRO A 23 -28.74 16.68 -3.48
C PRO A 23 -28.29 15.47 -2.63
N ASP A 24 -27.88 14.32 -3.15
CA ASP A 24 -26.88 14.15 -4.18
C ASP A 24 -27.04 12.73 -4.74
N ARG A 25 -27.30 12.63 -6.04
CA ARG A 25 -27.36 11.37 -6.81
C ARG A 25 -26.28 11.37 -7.89
N ALA A 26 -25.26 12.24 -7.74
CA ALA A 26 -24.12 12.31 -8.64
C ALA A 26 -23.09 11.25 -8.23
N SER A 27 -22.55 10.57 -9.24
CA SER A 27 -21.39 9.67 -9.14
C SER A 27 -21.63 8.21 -8.72
N ARG A 28 -22.68 7.57 -9.23
CA ARG A 28 -22.49 6.16 -9.65
C ARG A 28 -21.80 6.18 -11.01
N THR A 29 -20.48 6.20 -11.01
CA THR A 29 -19.69 5.92 -12.23
C THR A 29 -20.22 4.62 -12.83
N ALA A 30 -20.51 4.64 -14.13
CA ALA A 30 -20.89 3.43 -14.85
C ALA A 30 -19.78 2.37 -14.67
N PRO A 31 -20.11 1.07 -14.59
CA PRO A 31 -19.10 0.03 -14.53
C PRO A 31 -18.19 0.13 -15.76
N LEU A 32 -16.88 -0.06 -15.54
CA LEU A 32 -15.88 -0.05 -16.60
C LEU A 32 -16.16 -1.16 -17.61
N THR A 33 -15.85 -0.91 -18.87
CA THR A 33 -15.83 -1.93 -19.92
C THR A 33 -14.71 -2.95 -19.66
N PRO A 34 -14.74 -4.13 -20.30
CA PRO A 34 -13.65 -5.10 -20.18
C PRO A 34 -12.28 -4.53 -20.59
N GLU A 35 -12.23 -3.79 -21.70
CA GLU A 35 -11.01 -3.14 -22.20
C GLU A 35 -10.47 -2.09 -21.21
N GLU A 36 -11.34 -1.26 -20.66
CA GLU A 36 -10.97 -0.28 -19.61
C GLU A 36 -10.47 -0.98 -18.33
N THR A 37 -11.01 -2.15 -18.00
CA THR A 37 -10.59 -2.95 -16.84
C THR A 37 -9.19 -3.53 -17.06
N GLU A 38 -8.91 -4.07 -18.24
CA GLU A 38 -7.60 -4.60 -18.61
C GLU A 38 -6.54 -3.50 -18.64
N GLN A 39 -6.85 -2.35 -19.25
CA GLN A 39 -5.97 -1.19 -19.26
C GLN A 39 -5.66 -0.69 -17.84
N ARG A 40 -6.68 -0.64 -16.98
CA ARG A 40 -6.52 -0.24 -15.58
C ARG A 40 -5.66 -1.23 -14.79
N ALA A 41 -5.82 -2.53 -15.02
CA ALA A 41 -4.96 -3.55 -14.43
C ALA A 41 -3.50 -3.41 -14.91
N LEU A 42 -3.28 -3.11 -16.20
CA LEU A 42 -1.94 -2.87 -16.74
C LEU A 42 -1.28 -1.64 -16.10
N LEU A 43 -2.00 -0.53 -15.97
CA LEU A 43 -1.52 0.67 -15.27
C LEU A 43 -1.08 0.35 -13.82
N LEU A 44 -1.90 -0.40 -13.07
CA LEU A 44 -1.60 -0.80 -11.70
C LEU A 44 -0.36 -1.72 -11.63
N ARG A 45 -0.21 -2.67 -12.56
CA ARG A 45 0.99 -3.52 -12.66
C ARG A 45 2.25 -2.72 -12.97
N LEU A 46 2.18 -1.78 -13.92
CA LEU A 46 3.31 -0.93 -14.25
C LEU A 46 3.72 -0.07 -13.05
N MET A 47 2.76 0.53 -12.34
CA MET A 47 3.06 1.27 -11.11
C MET A 47 3.65 0.39 -10.02
N SER A 48 3.17 -0.85 -9.86
CA SER A 48 3.74 -1.81 -8.92
C SER A 48 5.22 -2.06 -9.22
N LEU A 49 5.54 -2.39 -10.47
CA LEU A 49 6.92 -2.65 -10.91
C LEU A 49 7.83 -1.42 -10.75
N LEU A 50 7.36 -0.23 -11.14
CA LEU A 50 8.15 1.00 -11.08
C LEU A 50 8.40 1.51 -9.65
N LEU A 51 7.71 0.97 -8.65
CA LEU A 51 7.90 1.26 -7.23
C LEU A 51 8.69 0.18 -6.49
N GLN A 52 9.12 -0.88 -7.16
CA GLN A 52 10.04 -1.88 -6.58
C GLN A 52 11.46 -1.32 -6.53
N TYR A 53 12.27 -1.92 -5.66
CA TYR A 53 13.70 -1.63 -5.59
C TYR A 53 14.35 -1.86 -6.99
N PRO A 54 15.11 -0.90 -7.53
CA PRO A 54 15.61 -0.94 -8.90
C PRO A 54 16.85 -1.84 -9.03
N ASP A 55 16.67 -3.12 -8.76
CA ASP A 55 17.71 -4.13 -8.93
C ASP A 55 18.13 -4.32 -10.41
N ALA A 56 19.12 -5.17 -10.65
CA ALA A 56 19.61 -5.47 -11.99
C ALA A 56 18.51 -6.00 -12.94
N GLY A 57 17.52 -6.74 -12.43
CA GLY A 57 16.41 -7.27 -13.21
C GLY A 57 15.46 -6.16 -13.67
N LEU A 58 15.05 -5.29 -12.75
CA LEU A 58 14.20 -4.14 -13.07
C LEU A 58 14.94 -3.13 -13.98
N ALA A 59 16.24 -2.94 -13.76
CA ALA A 59 17.07 -2.13 -14.64
C ALA A 59 17.15 -2.73 -16.06
N ALA A 60 17.30 -4.04 -16.20
CA ALA A 60 17.28 -4.71 -17.51
C ALA A 60 15.89 -4.63 -18.19
N ALA A 61 14.81 -4.56 -17.41
CA ALA A 61 13.45 -4.45 -17.92
C ALA A 61 13.07 -3.04 -18.44
N ARG A 62 13.94 -2.04 -18.28
CA ARG A 62 13.70 -0.64 -18.71
C ARG A 62 13.12 -0.51 -20.12
N PRO A 63 13.69 -1.12 -21.19
CA PRO A 63 13.15 -0.94 -22.53
C PRO A 63 11.72 -1.48 -22.67
N VAL A 64 11.43 -2.60 -21.99
CA VAL A 64 10.11 -3.24 -22.02
C VAL A 64 9.09 -2.38 -21.27
N LEU A 65 9.44 -1.85 -20.10
CA LEU A 65 8.57 -0.98 -19.30
C LEU A 65 8.27 0.33 -20.03
N THR A 66 9.27 0.96 -20.62
CA THR A 66 9.09 2.20 -21.40
C THR A 66 8.23 1.95 -22.64
N ALA A 67 8.44 0.85 -23.36
CA ALA A 67 7.60 0.48 -24.49
C ALA A 67 6.14 0.19 -24.07
N ALA A 68 5.95 -0.52 -22.96
CA ALA A 68 4.62 -0.79 -22.42
C ALA A 68 3.88 0.49 -22.02
N VAL A 69 4.57 1.44 -21.38
CA VAL A 69 4.02 2.76 -21.06
C VAL A 69 3.69 3.55 -22.32
N GLY A 70 4.57 3.54 -23.33
CA GLY A 70 4.35 4.23 -24.61
C GLY A 70 3.19 3.66 -25.44
N ALA A 71 2.79 2.41 -25.21
CA ALA A 71 1.65 1.77 -25.86
C ALA A 71 0.31 2.05 -25.16
N LEU A 72 0.30 2.68 -23.98
CA LEU A 72 -0.93 2.98 -23.25
C LEU A 72 -1.77 4.04 -23.99
N PRO A 73 -3.11 3.89 -24.04
CA PRO A 73 -3.98 4.94 -24.51
C PRO A 73 -3.80 6.26 -23.73
N PRO A 74 -3.91 7.43 -24.38
CA PRO A 74 -3.73 8.71 -23.72
C PRO A 74 -4.66 8.88 -22.51
N SER A 75 -4.06 9.13 -21.36
CA SER A 75 -4.75 9.40 -20.10
C SER A 75 -3.81 10.17 -19.15
N PRO A 76 -4.34 10.85 -18.12
CA PRO A 76 -3.49 11.51 -17.12
C PRO A 76 -2.49 10.55 -16.46
N ALA A 77 -2.91 9.32 -16.14
CA ALA A 77 -2.03 8.31 -15.57
C ALA A 77 -0.92 7.89 -16.54
N ALA A 78 -1.24 7.65 -17.82
CA ALA A 78 -0.25 7.32 -18.83
C ALA A 78 0.77 8.44 -19.04
N GLY A 79 0.32 9.71 -19.05
CA GLY A 79 1.21 10.87 -19.15
C GLY A 79 2.21 10.96 -18.00
N HIS A 80 1.76 10.74 -16.76
CA HIS A 80 2.67 10.69 -15.62
C HIS A 80 3.67 9.53 -15.68
N LEU A 81 3.23 8.33 -16.09
CA LEU A 81 4.17 7.21 -16.27
C LEU A 81 5.18 7.47 -17.39
N ALA A 82 4.80 8.19 -18.44
CA ALA A 82 5.71 8.59 -19.50
C ALA A 82 6.82 9.53 -18.98
N GLU A 83 6.47 10.52 -18.16
CA GLU A 83 7.45 11.41 -17.50
C GLU A 83 8.42 10.62 -16.60
N PHE A 84 7.89 9.69 -15.79
CA PHE A 84 8.73 8.85 -14.94
C PHE A 84 9.67 7.96 -15.77
N THR A 85 9.16 7.27 -16.78
CA THR A 85 9.95 6.35 -17.60
C THR A 85 11.02 7.06 -18.42
N ALA A 86 10.76 8.29 -18.88
CA ALA A 86 11.77 9.13 -19.51
C ALA A 86 12.96 9.40 -18.56
N TRP A 87 12.69 9.82 -17.32
CA TRP A 87 13.74 9.98 -16.30
C TRP A 87 14.44 8.65 -16.00
N PHE A 88 13.67 7.58 -15.74
CA PHE A 88 14.15 6.26 -15.36
C PHE A 88 15.11 5.66 -16.38
N THR A 89 14.85 5.84 -17.69
CA THR A 89 15.76 5.34 -18.74
C THR A 89 17.08 6.10 -18.82
N GLY A 90 17.14 7.35 -18.34
CA GLY A 90 18.34 8.19 -18.39
C GLY A 90 19.29 8.05 -17.19
N GLN A 91 18.98 7.22 -16.19
CA GLN A 91 19.78 7.09 -14.97
C GLN A 91 20.70 5.86 -14.98
N GLU A 92 21.89 5.96 -14.39
CA GLU A 92 22.69 4.78 -14.08
C GLU A 92 22.03 3.94 -12.97
N THR A 93 22.20 2.61 -12.99
CA THR A 93 21.54 1.70 -12.02
C THR A 93 21.89 2.07 -10.57
N ASP A 94 23.17 2.26 -10.25
CA ASP A 94 23.61 2.68 -8.91
C ASP A 94 23.04 4.04 -8.48
N ALA A 95 22.72 4.91 -9.43
CA ALA A 95 22.06 6.19 -9.14
C ALA A 95 20.58 5.99 -8.80
N LEU A 96 19.89 5.08 -9.50
CA LEU A 96 18.51 4.71 -9.18
C LEU A 96 18.40 4.05 -7.81
N GLU A 97 19.28 3.09 -7.50
CA GLU A 97 19.27 2.40 -6.21
C GLU A 97 19.47 3.39 -5.06
N ARG A 98 20.44 4.29 -5.18
CA ARG A 98 20.65 5.36 -4.18
C ARG A 98 19.45 6.28 -4.05
N HIS A 99 18.87 6.71 -5.16
CA HIS A 99 17.68 7.57 -5.15
C HIS A 99 16.48 6.87 -4.52
N TYR A 100 16.29 5.58 -4.80
CA TYR A 100 15.24 4.76 -4.18
C TYR A 100 15.39 4.71 -2.66
N VAL A 101 16.58 4.33 -2.18
CA VAL A 101 16.88 4.25 -0.74
C VAL A 101 16.70 5.60 -0.07
N GLU A 102 17.18 6.68 -0.70
CA GLU A 102 17.02 8.04 -0.18
C GLU A 102 15.54 8.42 -0.04
N MET A 103 14.70 8.04 -1.02
CA MET A 103 13.30 8.44 -1.05
C MET A 103 12.41 7.55 -0.18
N PHE A 104 12.61 6.24 -0.16
CA PHE A 104 11.64 5.30 0.43
C PHE A 104 12.11 4.69 1.75
N ASP A 105 13.41 4.43 1.91
CA ASP A 105 13.93 3.70 3.06
C ASP A 105 14.44 4.64 4.16
N LEU A 106 15.10 5.73 3.79
CA LEU A 106 15.66 6.69 4.74
C LEU A 106 14.67 7.76 5.19
N ARG A 107 13.55 7.94 4.47
CA ARG A 107 12.56 8.99 4.74
C ARG A 107 11.24 8.40 5.18
N ARG A 108 10.96 8.50 6.48
CA ARG A 108 9.66 8.09 7.06
C ARG A 108 8.44 8.72 6.38
N LYS A 109 8.56 9.93 5.84
CA LYS A 109 7.44 10.66 5.21
C LYS A 109 7.01 10.08 3.86
N SER A 110 7.89 9.34 3.18
CA SER A 110 7.65 8.76 1.86
C SER A 110 7.71 7.25 1.83
N SER A 111 7.81 6.58 2.99
CA SER A 111 7.77 5.12 3.12
C SER A 111 6.61 4.48 2.34
N LEU A 112 6.85 3.33 1.69
CA LEU A 112 5.83 2.66 0.88
C LEU A 112 4.89 1.73 1.67
N TYR A 113 4.99 1.69 3.01
CA TYR A 113 4.14 0.85 3.86
C TYR A 113 2.87 1.60 4.28
N LEU A 114 1.73 1.24 3.71
CA LEU A 114 0.50 2.03 3.81
C LEU A 114 -0.13 2.06 5.21
N THR A 115 0.02 0.99 6.01
CA THR A 115 -0.55 0.94 7.36
C THR A 115 0.21 1.82 8.34
N TYR A 116 1.50 2.08 8.08
CA TYR A 116 2.32 2.97 8.88
C TYR A 116 1.70 4.36 8.98
N TYR A 117 1.16 4.93 7.90
CA TYR A 117 0.55 6.26 7.95
C TYR A 117 -0.67 6.38 8.87
N LEU A 118 -1.45 5.32 9.05
CA LEU A 118 -2.65 5.36 9.88
C LEU A 118 -2.41 4.95 11.33
N HIS A 119 -1.40 4.10 11.56
CA HIS A 119 -1.22 3.43 12.83
C HIS A 119 0.19 3.56 13.42
N GLY A 120 1.14 4.11 12.65
CA GLY A 120 2.58 4.08 12.94
C GLY A 120 3.04 2.71 13.40
N ASP A 121 4.04 2.65 14.27
CA ASP A 121 4.57 1.39 14.80
C ASP A 121 3.83 0.96 16.07
N THR A 122 2.51 0.89 15.99
CA THR A 122 1.65 0.46 17.11
C THR A 122 1.17 -0.98 16.96
N ARG A 123 0.72 -1.61 18.06
CA ARG A 123 -0.05 -2.88 18.00
C ARG A 123 -1.22 -2.86 17.01
N ARG A 124 -1.83 -1.68 16.77
CA ARG A 124 -2.91 -1.53 15.79
C ARG A 124 -2.43 -1.75 14.35
N ARG A 125 -1.17 -1.43 14.05
CA ARG A 125 -0.53 -1.74 12.75
C ARG A 125 -0.50 -3.25 12.52
N GLY A 126 -0.11 -4.04 13.53
CA GLY A 126 -0.10 -5.51 13.45
C GLY A 126 -1.47 -6.09 13.06
N MET A 127 -2.56 -5.56 13.65
CA MET A 127 -3.92 -5.98 13.30
C MET A 127 -4.34 -5.57 11.88
N ALA A 128 -3.91 -4.39 11.43
CA ALA A 128 -4.17 -3.92 10.06
C ALA A 128 -3.45 -4.80 9.02
N LEU A 129 -2.20 -5.18 9.29
CA LEU A 129 -1.43 -6.12 8.45
C LEU A 129 -2.12 -7.49 8.36
N LEU A 130 -2.56 -8.05 9.50
CA LEU A 130 -3.29 -9.31 9.52
C LEU A 130 -4.59 -9.24 8.71
N THR A 131 -5.34 -8.14 8.85
CA THR A 131 -6.60 -7.92 8.11
C THR A 131 -6.34 -7.86 6.61
N LEU A 132 -5.28 -7.19 6.18
CA LEU A 132 -4.91 -7.10 4.77
C LEU A 132 -4.45 -8.44 4.21
N ALA A 133 -3.63 -9.20 4.95
CA ALA A 133 -3.23 -10.55 4.57
C ALA A 133 -4.44 -11.50 4.46
N GLN A 134 -5.41 -11.42 5.37
CA GLN A 134 -6.67 -12.19 5.28
C GLN A 134 -7.48 -11.81 4.04
N ARG A 135 -7.50 -10.53 3.67
CA ARG A 135 -8.16 -10.06 2.43
C ARG A 135 -7.54 -10.68 1.19
N TYR A 136 -6.21 -10.78 1.13
CA TYR A 136 -5.49 -11.41 0.01
C TYR A 136 -5.86 -12.89 -0.11
N ARG A 137 -5.78 -13.64 0.99
CA ARG A 137 -6.18 -15.06 1.01
C ARG A 137 -7.64 -15.27 0.64
N ALA A 138 -8.54 -14.40 1.09
CA ALA A 138 -9.97 -14.47 0.75
C ALA A 138 -10.25 -14.23 -0.75
N ALA A 139 -9.31 -13.60 -1.47
CA ALA A 139 -9.36 -13.46 -2.92
C ALA A 139 -8.61 -14.58 -3.66
N GLY A 140 -8.07 -15.57 -2.94
CA GLY A 140 -7.28 -16.66 -3.50
C GLY A 140 -5.84 -16.27 -3.85
N TRP A 141 -5.34 -15.14 -3.32
CA TRP A 141 -3.96 -14.71 -3.54
C TRP A 141 -3.10 -14.98 -2.30
N GLU A 142 -2.02 -15.72 -2.50
CA GLU A 142 -0.99 -15.95 -1.49
C GLU A 142 0.28 -15.22 -1.93
N THR A 143 0.73 -14.28 -1.10
CA THR A 143 2.02 -13.61 -1.30
C THR A 143 3.14 -14.59 -0.99
N ASP A 144 4.24 -14.54 -1.74
CA ASP A 144 5.45 -15.35 -1.52
C ASP A 144 6.16 -15.08 -0.17
N GLY A 145 5.74 -14.02 0.54
CA GLY A 145 6.25 -13.67 1.86
C GLY A 145 7.52 -12.82 1.83
N GLY A 146 7.95 -12.38 0.64
CA GLY A 146 9.13 -11.51 0.50
C GLY A 146 8.91 -10.09 1.04
N GLU A 147 7.66 -9.62 1.04
CA GLU A 147 7.28 -8.27 1.48
C GLU A 147 6.06 -8.27 2.39
N LEU A 148 5.91 -7.21 3.19
CA LEU A 148 4.71 -7.03 4.02
C LEU A 148 3.47 -6.78 3.14
N PRO A 149 2.28 -7.23 3.59
CA PRO A 149 1.05 -7.11 2.80
C PRO A 149 0.63 -5.66 2.53
N ASP A 150 1.13 -4.68 3.28
CA ASP A 150 0.81 -3.27 3.08
C ASP A 150 1.85 -2.49 2.29
N HIS A 151 2.90 -3.15 1.79
CA HIS A 151 3.86 -2.55 0.87
C HIS A 151 3.13 -2.14 -0.42
N LEU A 152 3.20 -0.87 -0.82
CA LEU A 152 2.38 -0.32 -1.91
C LEU A 152 2.47 -1.11 -3.23
N PRO A 153 3.65 -1.56 -3.71
CA PRO A 153 3.75 -2.48 -4.85
C PRO A 153 2.89 -3.75 -4.72
N VAL A 154 2.88 -4.38 -3.55
CA VAL A 154 2.07 -5.58 -3.24
C VAL A 154 0.58 -5.24 -3.31
N VAL A 155 0.18 -4.09 -2.76
CA VAL A 155 -1.21 -3.63 -2.81
C VAL A 155 -1.67 -3.32 -4.24
N LEU A 156 -0.78 -2.75 -5.07
CA LEU A 156 -1.05 -2.47 -6.48
C LEU A 156 -1.20 -3.75 -7.31
N GLU A 157 -0.35 -4.75 -7.06
CA GLU A 157 -0.44 -6.06 -7.70
C GLU A 157 -1.76 -6.75 -7.35
N PHE A 158 -2.13 -6.77 -6.07
CA PHE A 158 -3.43 -7.26 -5.62
C PHE A 158 -4.60 -6.56 -6.32
N ALA A 159 -4.52 -5.23 -6.43
CA ALA A 159 -5.55 -4.43 -7.08
C ALA A 159 -5.67 -4.74 -8.58
N ALA A 160 -4.54 -4.96 -9.26
CA ALA A 160 -4.53 -5.36 -10.66
C ALA A 160 -5.12 -6.77 -10.87
N LEU A 161 -4.86 -7.71 -9.94
CA LEU A 161 -5.35 -9.09 -10.02
C LEU A 161 -6.86 -9.18 -9.73
N THR A 162 -7.32 -8.48 -8.70
CA THR A 162 -8.72 -8.58 -8.22
C THR A 162 -9.64 -7.60 -8.94
N GLY A 163 -9.08 -6.60 -9.61
CA GLY A 163 -9.79 -5.62 -10.41
C GLY A 163 -10.49 -4.52 -9.60
N PRO A 164 -11.24 -3.65 -10.32
CA PRO A 164 -11.94 -2.51 -9.75
C PRO A 164 -12.89 -2.91 -8.61
N GLY A 165 -13.06 -2.01 -7.63
CA GLY A 165 -13.91 -2.29 -6.47
C GLY A 165 -13.14 -2.97 -5.34
N ARG A 166 -13.21 -4.30 -5.21
CA ARG A 166 -12.63 -5.02 -4.06
C ARG A 166 -11.10 -4.99 -4.06
N GLY A 167 -10.47 -5.12 -5.23
CA GLY A 167 -9.01 -5.08 -5.37
C GLY A 167 -8.42 -3.73 -4.96
N GLU A 168 -9.03 -2.64 -5.39
CA GLU A 168 -8.60 -1.28 -5.08
C GLU A 168 -9.10 -0.75 -3.72
N ALA A 169 -9.90 -1.53 -2.99
CA ALA A 169 -10.43 -1.09 -1.70
C ALA A 169 -9.34 -0.73 -0.68
N PRO A 170 -8.22 -1.48 -0.55
CA PRO A 170 -7.10 -1.06 0.29
C PRO A 170 -6.51 0.29 -0.17
N LEU A 171 -6.31 0.49 -1.48
CA LEU A 171 -5.78 1.76 -2.01
C LEU A 171 -6.65 2.95 -1.62
N ARG A 172 -7.99 2.80 -1.70
CA ARG A 172 -8.93 3.84 -1.25
C ARG A 172 -8.90 4.04 0.27
N GLN A 173 -8.83 2.96 1.04
CA GLN A 173 -8.74 3.03 2.50
C GLN A 173 -7.47 3.77 2.97
N HIS A 174 -6.37 3.61 2.24
CA HIS A 174 -5.07 4.22 2.54
C HIS A 174 -4.76 5.45 1.69
N ARG A 175 -5.77 6.06 1.05
CA ARG A 175 -5.61 7.23 0.16
C ARG A 175 -4.82 8.36 0.82
N ARG A 176 -5.05 8.60 2.11
CA ARG A 176 -4.35 9.65 2.88
C ARG A 176 -2.85 9.43 2.92
N GLY A 177 -2.40 8.20 3.16
CA GLY A 177 -0.99 7.84 3.14
C GLY A 177 -0.38 8.04 1.75
N ILE A 178 -1.11 7.63 0.70
CA ILE A 178 -0.69 7.81 -0.70
C ILE A 178 -0.50 9.30 -1.04
N GLU A 179 -1.43 10.17 -0.63
CA GLU A 179 -1.31 11.62 -0.83
C GLU A 179 -0.14 12.23 -0.04
N LEU A 180 0.13 11.74 1.17
CA LEU A 180 1.30 12.16 1.95
C LEU A 180 2.62 11.75 1.30
N ILE A 181 2.73 10.51 0.80
CA ILE A 181 3.89 10.06 0.02
C ILE A 181 4.08 10.97 -1.19
N HIS A 182 3.01 11.22 -1.96
CA HIS A 182 3.05 12.09 -3.13
C HIS A 182 3.54 13.51 -2.78
N ARG A 183 3.03 14.10 -1.70
CA ARG A 183 3.48 15.42 -1.20
C ARG A 183 4.95 15.40 -0.79
N ALA A 184 5.38 14.38 -0.03
CA ALA A 184 6.78 14.26 0.38
C ALA A 184 7.73 14.14 -0.81
N LEU A 185 7.34 13.40 -1.84
CA LEU A 185 8.10 13.28 -3.09
C LEU A 185 8.10 14.57 -3.90
N THR A 186 6.99 15.32 -3.88
CA THR A 186 6.89 16.65 -4.52
C THR A 186 7.81 17.66 -3.84
N ASP A 187 7.77 17.72 -2.50
CA ASP A 187 8.63 18.62 -1.70
C ASP A 187 10.12 18.30 -1.89
N ALA A 188 10.45 17.02 -2.13
CA ALA A 188 11.80 16.56 -2.45
C ALA A 188 12.17 16.65 -3.95
N ALA A 189 11.26 17.15 -4.81
CA ALA A 189 11.41 17.17 -6.27
C ALA A 189 11.82 15.81 -6.88
N SER A 190 11.32 14.71 -6.32
CA SER A 190 11.65 13.35 -6.75
C SER A 190 10.78 12.91 -7.94
N PRO A 191 11.36 12.37 -9.02
CA PRO A 191 10.59 11.88 -10.17
C PRO A 191 9.56 10.79 -9.82
N TYR A 192 9.77 10.05 -8.72
CA TYR A 192 8.78 9.10 -8.20
C TYR A 192 7.41 9.73 -7.92
N LEU A 193 7.31 11.06 -7.72
CA LEU A 193 6.03 11.76 -7.60
C LEU A 193 5.09 11.41 -8.77
N HIS A 194 5.62 11.20 -9.97
CA HIS A 194 4.82 10.89 -11.15
C HIS A 194 4.14 9.52 -11.04
N VAL A 195 4.79 8.52 -10.44
CA VAL A 195 4.17 7.21 -10.24
C VAL A 195 3.01 7.31 -9.24
N LEU A 196 3.17 8.11 -8.18
CA LEU A 196 2.10 8.37 -7.21
C LEU A 196 0.99 9.23 -7.81
N ALA A 197 1.31 10.21 -8.66
CA ALA A 197 0.34 11.03 -9.37
C ALA A 197 -0.52 10.19 -10.33
N ALA A 198 0.10 9.23 -11.04
CA ALA A 198 -0.60 8.27 -11.87
C ALA A 198 -1.60 7.44 -11.05
N LEU A 199 -1.20 6.96 -9.87
CA LEU A 199 -2.08 6.23 -8.97
C LEU A 199 -3.25 7.09 -8.48
N ILE A 200 -2.96 8.31 -8.02
CA ILE A 200 -3.98 9.25 -7.52
C ILE A 200 -5.01 9.57 -8.61
N ALA A 201 -4.58 9.72 -9.87
CA ALA A 201 -5.46 9.97 -11.02
C ALA A 201 -6.44 8.83 -11.29
N LEU A 202 -6.13 7.60 -10.88
CA LEU A 202 -7.06 6.46 -11.00
C LEU A 202 -8.07 6.39 -9.86
N LEU A 203 -7.76 6.96 -8.69
CA LEU A 203 -8.63 6.89 -7.52
C LEU A 203 -9.75 7.95 -7.58
N PRO A 204 -10.98 7.66 -7.10
CA PRO A 204 -12.07 8.64 -7.04
C PRO A 204 -11.63 9.91 -6.28
N PRO A 205 -12.11 11.12 -6.65
CA PRO A 205 -11.68 12.37 -6.05
C PRO A 205 -11.71 12.33 -4.51
N PRO A 206 -10.74 12.95 -3.82
CA PRO A 206 -10.74 12.99 -2.37
C PRO A 206 -11.95 13.78 -1.88
N THR A 207 -12.56 13.34 -0.79
CA THR A 207 -13.60 14.13 -0.11
C THR A 207 -12.97 15.26 0.70
N GLU A 208 -13.73 16.30 1.07
CA GLU A 208 -13.23 17.36 1.96
C GLU A 208 -12.76 16.82 3.33
N ALA A 209 -13.35 15.71 3.78
CA ALA A 209 -12.91 15.01 4.99
C ALA A 209 -11.53 14.35 4.81
N ASP A 210 -11.24 13.83 3.61
CA ASP A 210 -9.93 13.25 3.30
C ASP A 210 -8.85 14.33 3.29
N LEU A 211 -9.11 15.47 2.65
CA LEU A 211 -8.15 16.58 2.57
C LEU A 211 -7.80 17.15 3.95
N ARG A 212 -8.79 17.33 4.84
CA ARG A 212 -8.55 17.80 6.22
C ARG A 212 -7.70 16.81 7.00
N ALA A 213 -8.04 15.53 6.95
CA ALA A 213 -7.29 14.53 7.67
C ALA A 213 -5.86 14.30 7.11
N VAL A 214 -5.64 14.50 5.81
CA VAL A 214 -4.29 14.54 5.23
C VAL A 214 -3.50 15.72 5.80
N ALA A 215 -4.11 16.90 5.93
CA ALA A 215 -3.45 18.07 6.52
C ALA A 215 -3.08 17.84 8.00
N GLU A 216 -3.99 17.25 8.78
CA GLU A 216 -3.75 16.85 10.18
C GLU A 216 -2.59 15.85 10.27
N LEU A 217 -2.66 14.76 9.49
CA LEU A 217 -1.63 13.72 9.51
C LEU A 217 -0.26 14.21 8.98
N ALA A 218 -0.24 15.18 8.05
CA ALA A 218 0.98 15.83 7.60
C ALA A 218 1.65 16.66 8.72
N ALA A 219 0.85 17.26 9.59
CA ALA A 219 1.32 18.11 10.69
C ALA A 219 1.80 17.26 11.88
N GLU A 220 1.05 16.23 12.25
CA GLU A 220 1.30 15.42 13.44
C GLU A 220 2.23 14.22 13.15
N GLY A 221 2.28 13.77 11.89
CA GLY A 221 2.91 12.51 11.53
C GLY A 221 2.11 11.30 12.00
N PRO A 222 2.51 10.07 11.63
CA PRO A 222 1.79 8.87 12.05
C PRO A 222 1.83 8.66 13.57
N PRO A 223 0.81 8.00 14.16
CA PRO A 223 0.78 7.76 15.60
C PRO A 223 1.97 6.91 16.06
N ASN A 224 2.76 7.38 17.02
CA ASN A 224 3.80 6.56 17.64
C ASN A 224 3.22 5.79 18.83
N GLU A 225 3.61 4.54 19.03
CA GLU A 225 3.42 3.87 20.33
C GLU A 225 4.52 4.40 21.25
N ASP A 226 4.16 4.99 22.39
CA ASP A 226 5.12 5.30 23.44
C ASP A 226 5.68 3.96 23.97
N VAL A 227 6.86 3.57 23.50
CA VAL A 227 7.52 2.36 23.96
C VAL A 227 8.12 2.60 25.36
N GLY A 228 7.27 2.41 26.38
CA GLY A 228 7.62 1.91 27.72
C GLY A 228 8.21 2.89 28.75
N ILE A 229 7.37 3.38 29.67
CA ILE A 229 7.61 3.22 31.12
C ILE A 229 6.25 2.97 31.80
N ASP A 230 5.62 1.81 31.54
CA ASP A 230 4.96 1.20 32.68
C ASP A 230 6.12 0.60 33.50
N PRO A 231 6.46 1.14 34.68
CA PRO A 231 7.36 0.43 35.56
C PRO A 231 6.70 -0.93 35.77
N TYR A 232 7.45 -2.02 35.54
CA TYR A 232 7.12 -3.40 35.90
C TYR A 232 5.72 -3.52 36.49
N GLY A 233 4.79 -4.04 35.68
CA GLY A 233 3.36 -3.99 35.95
C GLY A 233 3.01 -4.18 37.41
N ALA A 234 1.94 -3.51 37.82
CA ALA A 234 1.26 -3.70 39.10
C ALA A 234 0.82 -5.17 39.30
N HIS A 235 1.78 -6.05 39.55
CA HIS A 235 1.66 -7.31 40.25
C HIS A 235 2.25 -7.06 41.65
N GLY A 236 1.66 -6.10 42.35
CA GLY A 236 1.75 -6.03 43.80
C GLY A 236 1.05 -7.27 44.35
N ALA A 237 1.88 -8.24 44.76
CA ALA A 237 1.61 -9.49 45.48
C ALA A 237 2.09 -10.77 44.74
N GLY A 238 3.16 -10.69 43.95
CA GLY A 238 4.04 -11.86 43.78
C GLY A 238 4.94 -11.96 45.01
N GLU A 239 4.56 -12.80 45.97
CA GLU A 239 5.37 -13.14 47.15
C GLU A 239 6.74 -13.64 46.67
N PHE A 240 7.75 -12.78 46.79
CA PHE A 240 9.13 -13.13 46.48
C PHE A 240 9.52 -14.26 47.41
N ALA A 241 9.96 -15.39 46.85
CA ALA A 241 10.38 -16.53 47.64
C ALA A 241 11.34 -16.08 48.75
N PRO A 242 11.18 -16.53 50.00
CA PRO A 242 11.97 -16.04 51.11
C PRO A 242 13.47 -16.26 50.88
N PRO A 243 14.33 -15.38 51.42
CA PRO A 243 15.77 -15.50 51.26
C PRO A 243 16.25 -16.86 51.79
N GLY A 244 16.99 -17.61 50.96
CA GLY A 244 17.48 -18.96 51.28
C GLY A 244 16.79 -20.12 50.55
N SER A 245 15.82 -19.84 49.66
CA SER A 245 15.09 -20.86 48.87
C SER A 245 15.87 -21.41 47.67
N PHE A 246 17.01 -20.81 47.30
CA PHE A 246 17.89 -21.33 46.26
C PHE A 246 18.94 -22.27 46.87
N VAL A 247 18.77 -23.58 46.63
CA VAL A 247 19.81 -24.59 46.84
C VAL A 247 20.40 -24.91 45.46
N PRO A 248 21.67 -24.56 45.17
CA PRO A 248 22.30 -24.95 43.92
C PRO A 248 22.35 -26.47 43.80
N PRO A 249 22.04 -27.07 42.64
CA PRO A 249 22.21 -28.50 42.43
C PRO A 249 23.70 -28.88 42.50
N GLU A 250 23.98 -30.10 42.97
CA GLU A 250 25.34 -30.64 43.08
C GLU A 250 26.02 -30.65 41.70
N GLN A 251 27.26 -30.16 41.64
CA GLN A 251 28.00 -30.02 40.37
C GLN A 251 28.22 -31.40 39.74
N ALA A 252 27.76 -31.58 38.50
CA ALA A 252 27.99 -32.81 37.75
C ALA A 252 29.51 -33.04 37.56
N PRO A 253 29.98 -34.29 37.69
CA PRO A 253 31.40 -34.59 37.51
C PRO A 253 31.85 -34.24 36.08
N PRO A 254 33.09 -33.71 35.92
CA PRO A 254 33.56 -33.25 34.63
C PRO A 254 33.68 -34.41 33.63
N THR A 255 33.00 -34.26 32.49
CA THR A 255 33.14 -35.18 31.36
C THR A 255 34.57 -35.11 30.82
N LEU A 256 35.35 -36.18 30.99
CA LEU A 256 36.65 -36.34 30.33
C LEU A 256 36.42 -36.51 28.82
N ALA A 257 36.78 -35.48 28.05
CA ALA A 257 36.83 -35.57 26.60
C ALA A 257 37.97 -36.53 26.17
N PRO A 258 37.76 -37.42 25.19
CA PRO A 258 38.82 -38.27 24.69
C PRO A 258 39.89 -37.44 23.96
N PRO A 259 41.17 -37.86 23.97
CA PRO A 259 42.24 -37.12 23.34
C PRO A 259 42.07 -37.07 21.82
N SER A 260 42.23 -35.86 21.27
CA SER A 260 42.23 -35.59 19.84
C SER A 260 43.39 -36.33 19.14
N ALA A 261 43.08 -37.11 18.12
CA ALA A 261 44.09 -37.77 17.30
C ALA A 261 44.84 -36.74 16.45
N ALA A 262 46.11 -36.52 16.80
CA ALA A 262 47.03 -35.73 16.00
C ALA A 262 47.20 -36.35 14.60
N HIS A 263 46.81 -35.62 13.56
CA HIS A 263 47.30 -35.86 12.21
C HIS A 263 48.75 -35.37 12.13
N ARG A 264 49.67 -36.33 12.16
CA ARG A 264 51.09 -36.14 11.87
C ARG A 264 51.26 -36.21 10.35
N GLN A 265 51.70 -35.10 9.79
CA GLN A 265 52.28 -34.99 8.44
C GLN A 265 53.78 -35.35 8.54
N GLU A 266 54.39 -35.76 7.42
CA GLU A 266 55.80 -36.22 7.21
C GLU A 266 55.98 -37.75 7.44
N ASP A 267 56.62 -38.56 6.58
CA ASP A 267 57.45 -38.36 5.38
C ASP A 267 57.59 -39.70 4.62
N LEU A 268 58.03 -39.61 3.35
CA LEU A 268 58.41 -40.63 2.32
C LEU A 268 57.38 -40.94 1.23
#